data_AF-A0A5C8CG05-F1
#
_entry.id   AF-A0A5C8CG05-F1
#
_cell.length_a   1.000
_cell.length_b   1.000
_cell.length_c   1.000
_cell.angle_alpha   90.00
_cell.angle_beta   90.00
_cell.angle_gamma   90.00
#
_symmetry.space_group_name_H-M   'P 1'
#
loop_
_entity.id
_entity.type
_entity.pdbx_description
1 polymer ?
#
loop_
_entity_poly.entity_id
_entity_poly.type
_entity_poly.pdbx_seq_one_letter_code
_entity_poly.pdbx_strand_id
1 'polypeptide(L)'
;MVMTMSQMNSLFIVQSSYNRLKDSLNELAALQQASDAILLMEDAVFAIHHPDIETLQHLHILESDAHLIAPSCKVPITIIHYTQFAALIAQATKVITWK
;
A
#
# COMPACT_ATOMS: atom_id res chain seq x y z
N MET A 1 -0.39 15.70 -28.91
CA MET A 1 -0.51 16.08 -27.48
C MET A 1 -0.12 14.86 -26.67
N VAL A 2 1.14 14.79 -26.22
CA VAL A 2 1.61 13.66 -25.40
C VAL A 2 1.05 13.90 -24.00
N MET A 3 0.11 13.07 -23.55
CA MET A 3 -0.32 13.05 -22.15
C MET A 3 0.91 12.62 -21.33
N THR A 4 1.54 13.56 -20.65
CA THR A 4 2.50 13.25 -19.59
C THR A 4 1.74 12.49 -18.51
N MET A 5 1.87 11.16 -18.50
CA MET A 5 1.49 10.34 -17.35
C MET A 5 2.25 10.89 -16.15
N SER A 6 1.52 11.38 -15.15
CA SER A 6 2.13 11.77 -13.87
C SER A 6 2.73 10.49 -13.28
N GLN A 7 4.06 10.36 -13.30
CA GLN A 7 4.75 9.19 -12.77
C GLN A 7 4.63 9.17 -11.25
N MET A 8 4.28 8.00 -10.72
CA MET A 8 4.39 7.71 -9.29
C MET A 8 5.87 7.48 -8.96
N ASN A 9 6.34 8.00 -7.83
CA ASN A 9 7.75 7.86 -7.47
C ASN A 9 8.05 6.41 -7.04
N SER A 10 7.43 5.95 -5.96
CA SER A 10 7.59 4.59 -5.46
C SER A 10 6.23 3.91 -5.22
N LEU A 11 6.15 2.64 -5.60
CA LEU A 11 5.14 1.71 -5.12
C LEU A 11 5.76 0.83 -4.04
N PHE A 12 5.25 0.97 -2.83
CA PHE A 12 5.64 0.13 -1.70
C PHE A 12 4.66 -1.03 -1.57
N ILE A 13 5.16 -2.25 -1.56
CA ILE A 13 4.36 -3.46 -1.37
C ILE A 13 4.69 -4.04 -0.01
N VAL A 14 3.69 -4.15 0.86
CA VAL A 14 3.84 -4.76 2.18
C VAL A 14 3.16 -6.13 2.15
N GLN A 15 3.98 -7.17 2.32
CA GLN A 15 3.58 -8.58 2.41
C GLN A 15 4.21 -9.25 3.63
N SER A 16 4.65 -8.46 4.61
CA SER A 16 5.32 -8.99 5.79
C SER A 16 4.35 -9.65 6.75
N SER A 17 4.82 -10.72 7.40
CA SER A 17 4.07 -11.41 8.44
C SER A 17 3.77 -10.48 9.62
N TYR A 18 2.69 -10.77 10.35
CA TYR A 18 2.20 -9.93 11.46
C TYR A 18 3.29 -9.50 12.47
N ASN A 19 4.21 -10.41 12.82
CA ASN A 19 5.32 -10.14 13.74
C ASN A 19 6.34 -9.08 13.26
N ARG A 20 6.42 -8.83 11.94
CA ARG A 20 7.31 -7.84 11.32
C ARG A 20 6.58 -6.63 10.78
N LEU A 21 5.26 -6.64 10.88
CA LEU A 21 4.39 -5.62 10.31
C LEU A 21 4.68 -4.26 10.94
N LYS A 22 4.85 -4.20 12.27
CA LYS A 22 5.20 -2.97 12.99
C LYS A 22 6.51 -2.36 12.49
N ASP A 23 7.57 -3.14 12.38
CA ASP A 23 8.87 -2.63 11.93
C ASP A 23 8.79 -2.17 10.47
N SER A 24 8.07 -2.93 9.63
CA SER A 24 7.83 -2.58 8.22
C SER A 24 7.07 -1.26 8.08
N LEU A 25 6.04 -1.02 8.90
CA LEU A 25 5.27 0.22 8.89
C LEU A 25 6.11 1.42 9.35
N ASN A 26 6.96 1.25 10.36
CA ASN A 26 7.86 2.31 10.83
C ASN A 26 8.90 2.69 9.78
N GLU A 27 9.53 1.72 9.14
CA GLU A 27 10.45 1.97 8.03
C GLU A 27 9.75 2.64 6.86
N LEU A 28 8.54 2.17 6.52
CA LEU A 28 7.73 2.72 5.44
C LEU A 28 7.33 4.18 5.71
N ALA A 29 6.89 4.50 6.93
CA ALA A 29 6.49 5.85 7.33
C ALA A 29 7.65 6.84 7.24
N ALA A 30 8.90 6.39 7.48
CA ALA A 30 10.08 7.22 7.33
C ALA A 30 10.47 7.48 5.86
N LEU A 31 10.01 6.64 4.94
CA LEU A 31 10.35 6.71 3.51
C LEU A 31 9.25 7.33 2.64
N GLN A 32 7.99 7.23 3.07
CA GLN A 32 6.85 7.61 2.25
C GLN A 32 6.86 9.11 1.90
N GLN A 33 6.66 9.40 0.63
CA GLN A 33 6.37 10.74 0.11
C GLN A 33 4.94 10.80 -0.44
N ALA A 34 4.42 12.01 -0.60
CA ALA A 34 3.06 12.23 -1.11
C ALA A 34 2.83 11.67 -2.53
N SER A 35 3.89 11.48 -3.33
CA SER A 35 3.80 10.91 -4.68
C SER A 35 3.95 9.38 -4.73
N ASP A 36 3.99 8.73 -3.56
CA ASP A 36 4.10 7.27 -3.45
C ASP A 36 2.74 6.64 -3.18
N ALA A 37 2.64 5.34 -3.47
CA ALA A 37 1.51 4.51 -3.11
C ALA A 37 1.95 3.27 -2.34
N ILE A 38 1.04 2.75 -1.53
CA ILE A 38 1.27 1.60 -0.67
C ILE A 38 0.24 0.53 -1.00
N LEU A 39 0.68 -0.70 -1.29
CA LEU A 39 -0.17 -1.86 -1.47
C LEU A 39 0.06 -2.83 -0.31
N LEU A 40 -0.98 -3.08 0.49
CA LEU A 40 -0.98 -4.17 1.47
C LEU A 40 -1.53 -5.43 0.80
N MET A 41 -0.86 -6.55 0.99
CA MET A 41 -1.29 -7.86 0.47
C MET A 41 -1.25 -8.92 1.56
N GLU A 42 -2.09 -9.95 1.41
CA GLU A 42 -2.12 -11.10 2.31
C GLU A 42 -2.31 -10.66 3.79
N ASP A 43 -1.55 -11.23 4.73
CA ASP A 43 -1.61 -10.92 6.16
C ASP A 43 -1.29 -9.45 6.50
N ALA A 44 -0.60 -8.73 5.61
CA ALA A 44 -0.29 -7.32 5.83
C ALA A 44 -1.55 -6.44 5.83
N VAL A 45 -2.68 -6.93 5.30
CA VAL A 45 -3.97 -6.22 5.39
C VAL A 45 -4.37 -5.96 6.85
N PHE A 46 -4.00 -6.83 7.79
CA PHE A 46 -4.28 -6.63 9.21
C PHE A 46 -3.55 -5.40 9.81
N ALA A 47 -2.59 -4.80 9.08
CA ALA A 47 -1.92 -3.57 9.47
C ALA A 47 -2.89 -2.41 9.67
N ILE A 48 -4.06 -2.43 9.02
CA ILE A 48 -5.07 -1.36 9.09
C ILE A 48 -5.60 -1.12 10.51
N HIS A 49 -5.34 -2.04 11.44
CA HIS A 49 -5.67 -1.93 12.86
C HIS A 49 -4.53 -1.39 13.72
N HIS A 50 -3.34 -1.19 13.13
CA HIS A 50 -2.19 -0.66 13.82
C HIS A 50 -2.23 0.87 13.82
N PRO A 51 -1.98 1.56 14.95
CA PRO A 51 -1.97 3.02 15.00
C PRO A 51 -1.04 3.68 13.96
N ASP A 52 0.13 3.07 13.73
CA ASP A 52 1.13 3.58 12.78
C ASP A 52 0.63 3.61 11.31
N ILE A 53 -0.49 2.93 10.97
CA ILE A 53 -1.04 3.02 9.61
C ILE A 53 -1.80 4.33 9.36
N GLU A 54 -2.24 5.03 10.41
CA GLU A 54 -3.00 6.27 10.29
C GLU A 54 -2.15 7.41 9.72
N THR A 55 -0.82 7.31 9.83
CA THR A 55 0.11 8.30 9.25
C THR A 55 0.39 8.06 7.76
N LEU A 56 0.01 6.90 7.23
CA LEU A 56 0.29 6.50 5.86
C LEU A 56 -0.81 6.99 4.91
N GLN A 57 -0.42 7.39 3.71
CA GLN A 57 -1.33 7.85 2.66
C GLN A 57 -1.35 6.90 1.46
N HIS A 58 -2.35 7.06 0.58
CA HIS A 58 -2.46 6.28 -0.67
C HIS A 58 -2.35 4.76 -0.42
N LEU A 59 -3.14 4.27 0.54
CA LEU A 59 -3.22 2.86 0.88
C LEU A 59 -4.15 2.14 -0.09
N HIS A 60 -3.64 1.04 -0.64
CA HIS A 60 -4.33 0.15 -1.54
C HIS A 60 -4.35 -1.27 -0.98
N ILE A 61 -5.44 -1.99 -1.28
CA ILE A 61 -5.59 -3.41 -0.99
C ILE A 61 -6.14 -4.09 -2.23
N LEU A 62 -5.66 -5.29 -2.55
CA LEU A 62 -6.26 -6.10 -3.61
C LEU A 62 -7.67 -6.55 -3.22
N GLU A 63 -8.60 -6.49 -4.15
CA GLU A 63 -9.98 -6.94 -3.95
C GLU A 63 -10.06 -8.38 -3.41
N SER A 64 -9.16 -9.26 -3.83
CA SER A 64 -9.06 -10.63 -3.30
C SER A 64 -8.83 -10.68 -1.78
N ASP A 65 -8.16 -9.68 -1.24
CA ASP A 65 -7.73 -9.61 0.16
C ASP A 65 -8.61 -8.64 0.98
N ALA A 66 -9.54 -7.93 0.31
CA ALA A 66 -10.41 -6.95 0.96
C ALA A 66 -11.33 -7.56 2.02
N HIS A 67 -11.58 -8.87 1.96
CA HIS A 67 -12.34 -9.59 2.99
C HIS A 67 -11.65 -9.62 4.37
N LEU A 68 -10.36 -9.32 4.44
CA LEU A 68 -9.59 -9.22 5.68
C LEU A 68 -9.75 -7.85 6.37
N ILE A 69 -10.34 -6.87 5.69
CA ILE A 69 -10.57 -5.53 6.23
C ILE A 69 -11.69 -5.60 7.28
N ALA A 70 -11.38 -5.26 8.54
CA ALA A 70 -12.45 -5.24 9.54
C ALA A 70 -13.44 -4.09 9.27
N PRO A 71 -14.74 -4.27 9.60
CA PRO A 71 -15.77 -3.26 9.42
C PRO A 71 -15.49 -1.92 10.13
N SER A 72 -14.64 -1.95 11.15
CA SER A 72 -14.25 -0.78 11.94
C SER A 72 -13.04 -0.02 11.38
N CYS A 73 -12.59 -0.33 10.16
CA CYS A 73 -11.48 0.37 9.53
C CYS A 73 -11.80 1.86 9.39
N LYS A 74 -10.95 2.72 9.95
CA LYS A 74 -11.09 4.18 9.90
C LYS A 74 -10.14 4.84 8.90
N VAL A 75 -9.17 4.08 8.40
CA VAL A 75 -8.16 4.59 7.47
C VAL A 75 -8.71 4.57 6.05
N PRO A 76 -8.54 5.65 5.27
CA PRO A 76 -8.95 5.69 3.87
C PRO A 76 -8.14 4.67 3.06
N ILE A 77 -8.82 3.66 2.52
CA ILE A 77 -8.22 2.59 1.73
C ILE A 77 -8.92 2.52 0.37
N THR A 78 -8.12 2.36 -0.69
CA THR A 78 -8.61 2.12 -2.03
C THR A 78 -8.50 0.64 -2.36
N ILE A 79 -9.63 -0.04 -2.51
CA ILE A 79 -9.66 -1.41 -3.00
C ILE A 79 -9.42 -1.40 -4.52
N ILE A 80 -8.49 -2.23 -5.00
CA ILE A 80 -8.11 -2.31 -6.41
C ILE A 80 -8.14 -3.75 -6.92
N HIS A 81 -8.38 -3.94 -8.22
CA HIS A 81 -8.22 -5.25 -8.87
C HIS A 81 -6.79 -5.45 -9.38
N TYR A 82 -6.44 -6.69 -9.72
CA TYR A 82 -5.13 -7.04 -10.28
C TYR A 82 -4.76 -6.24 -11.54
N THR A 83 -5.73 -5.89 -12.37
CA THR A 83 -5.50 -5.05 -13.56
C THR A 83 -5.02 -3.65 -13.20
N GLN A 84 -5.58 -3.06 -12.13
CA GLN A 84 -5.17 -1.77 -11.60
C GLN A 84 -3.83 -1.86 -10.86
N PHE A 85 -3.56 -2.97 -10.18
CA PHE A 85 -2.23 -3.23 -9.61
C PHE A 85 -1.14 -3.27 -10.69
N ALA A 86 -1.38 -3.96 -11.80
CA ALA A 86 -0.45 -3.96 -12.93
C ALA A 86 -0.20 -2.54 -13.48
N ALA A 87 -1.25 -1.71 -13.52
CA ALA A 87 -1.11 -0.31 -13.91
C ALA A 87 -0.32 0.51 -12.89
N LEU A 88 -0.47 0.26 -11.58
CA LEU A 88 0.34 0.91 -10.54
C LEU A 88 1.82 0.58 -10.69
N ILE A 89 2.16 -0.70 -10.90
CA ILE A 89 3.55 -1.12 -11.16
C ILE A 89 4.11 -0.39 -12.38
N ALA A 90 3.34 -0.32 -13.47
CA ALA A 90 3.79 0.32 -14.70
C ALA A 90 4.00 1.84 -14.57
N GLN A 91 3.29 2.50 -13.65
CA GLN A 91 3.40 3.94 -13.38
C GLN A 91 4.49 4.28 -12.37
N ALA A 92 4.88 3.33 -11.53
CA ALA A 92 5.88 3.53 -10.49
C ALA A 92 7.29 3.55 -11.09
N THR A 93 8.10 4.51 -10.65
CA THR A 93 9.53 4.57 -11.03
C THR A 93 10.33 3.51 -10.30
N LYS A 94 9.91 3.17 -9.07
CA LYS A 94 10.52 2.14 -8.23
C LYS A 94 9.45 1.30 -7.56
N VAL A 95 9.76 0.02 -7.37
CA VAL A 95 8.95 -0.90 -6.56
C VAL A 95 9.83 -1.42 -5.43
N ILE A 96 9.36 -1.28 -4.20
CA ILE A 96 10.07 -1.73 -2.99
C ILE A 96 9.11 -2.65 -2.23
N THR A 97 9.62 -3.79 -1.76
CA THR A 97 8.78 -4.81 -1.11
C THR A 97 9.32 -5.16 0.28
N TRP A 98 8.44 -5.15 1.27
CA TRP A 98 8.67 -5.78 2.57
C TRP A 98 7.99 -7.14 2.58
N LYS A 99 8.78 -8.17 2.83
CA LYS A 99 8.35 -9.56 3.08
C LYS A 99 8.76 -9.92 4.49
#